data_AF-A0A7R8ZR50-F1
#
_entry.id   AF-A0A7R8ZR50-F1
#
_cell.length_a   1.000
_cell.length_b   1.000
_cell.length_c   1.000
_cell.angle_alpha   90.00
_cell.angle_beta   90.00
_cell.angle_gamma   90.00
#
_symmetry.space_group_name_H-M   'P 1'
#
loop_
_entity.id
_entity.type
_entity.pdbx_description
1 polymer ?
#
loop_
_entity_poly.entity_id
_entity_poly.type
_entity_poly.pdbx_seq_one_letter_code
_entity_poly.pdbx_strand_id
1 'polypeptide(L)'
;MVGPGTGLAPFRGFIQERRWARQEGKEVGPTVLFYGCRRRNEDYLYEEEIEDFVQTGDLEIFVAFSREQTMKVYVQHLIEQQGKYVWDLLERGAHFYVCGSSGVTKNNTEKNGLKEEHSYNTPP
;
A
#
# COMPACT_ATOMS: atom_id res chain seq x y z
N MET A 1 -2.41 -1.49 -4.50
CA MET A 1 -1.15 -0.70 -4.54
C MET A 1 -0.64 -0.53 -3.12
N VAL A 2 0.68 -0.53 -2.91
CA VAL A 2 1.32 -0.35 -1.60
C VAL A 2 2.45 0.67 -1.72
N GLY A 3 2.33 1.81 -1.07
CA GLY A 3 3.23 2.95 -1.30
C GLY A 3 3.51 3.81 -0.07
N PRO A 4 4.28 3.33 0.92
CA PRO A 4 4.62 4.15 2.08
C PRO A 4 5.53 5.34 1.73
N GLY A 5 5.26 6.48 2.37
CA GLY A 5 6.03 7.73 2.20
C GLY A 5 6.09 8.19 0.75
N THR A 6 7.29 8.47 0.25
CA THR A 6 7.51 8.86 -1.15
C THR A 6 7.19 7.76 -2.17
N GLY A 7 6.98 6.52 -1.71
CA GLY A 7 6.46 5.42 -2.55
C GLY A 7 5.06 5.68 -3.12
N LEU A 8 4.35 6.69 -2.63
CA LEU A 8 3.08 7.17 -3.19
C LEU A 8 3.22 7.80 -4.59
N ALA A 9 4.39 8.35 -4.93
CA ALA A 9 4.59 9.16 -6.13
C ALA A 9 4.07 8.52 -7.44
N PRO A 10 4.40 7.26 -7.80
CA PRO A 10 3.85 6.66 -9.01
C PRO A 10 2.34 6.38 -8.89
N PHE A 11 1.84 6.08 -7.70
CA PHE A 11 0.43 5.75 -7.49
C PHE A 11 -0.47 6.98 -7.60
N ARG A 12 0.04 8.16 -7.26
CA ARG A 12 -0.65 9.42 -7.55
C ARG A 12 -1.01 9.53 -9.04
N GLY A 13 -0.04 9.25 -9.92
CA GLY A 13 -0.28 9.22 -11.37
C GLY A 13 -1.25 8.12 -11.79
N PHE A 14 -1.16 6.92 -11.22
CA PHE A 14 -2.12 5.84 -11.50
C PHE A 14 -3.55 6.22 -11.13
N ILE A 15 -3.76 6.88 -9.98
CA ILE A 15 -5.10 7.27 -9.54
C ILE A 15 -5.66 8.36 -10.47
N GLN A 16 -4.84 9.34 -10.85
CA GLN A 16 -5.22 10.37 -11.83
C GLN A 16 -5.61 9.77 -13.17
N GLU A 17 -4.83 8.84 -13.71
CA GLU A 17 -5.13 8.14 -14.97
C GLU A 17 -6.44 7.34 -14.87
N ARG A 18 -6.67 6.65 -13.75
CA ARG A 18 -7.90 5.88 -13.52
C ARG A 18 -9.13 6.77 -13.39
N ARG A 19 -9.02 7.90 -12.69
CA ARG A 19 -10.06 8.92 -12.62
C ARG A 19 -10.37 9.47 -14.01
N TRP A 20 -9.35 9.83 -14.80
CA TRP A 20 -9.53 10.28 -16.18
C TRP A 20 -10.26 9.23 -17.00
N ALA A 21 -9.83 7.97 -16.94
CA ALA A 21 -10.46 6.88 -17.68
C ALA A 21 -11.95 6.73 -17.33
N ARG A 22 -12.34 6.90 -16.06
CA ARG A 22 -13.76 6.91 -15.64
C ARG A 22 -14.52 8.10 -16.19
N GLN A 23 -13.93 9.29 -16.19
CA GLN A 23 -14.54 10.50 -16.76
C GLN A 23 -14.79 10.37 -18.26
N GLU A 24 -13.94 9.62 -18.96
CA GLU A 24 -14.10 9.24 -20.37
C GLU A 24 -15.12 8.09 -20.59
N GLY A 25 -15.80 7.64 -19.53
CA GLY A 25 -16.82 6.59 -19.60
C GLY A 25 -16.26 5.17 -19.73
N LYS A 26 -14.95 4.96 -19.50
CA LYS A 26 -14.37 3.62 -19.51
C LYS A 26 -14.74 2.86 -18.24
N GLU A 27 -14.91 1.56 -18.37
CA GLU A 27 -15.07 0.68 -17.21
C GLU A 27 -13.73 0.57 -16.46
N VAL A 28 -13.71 0.99 -15.20
CA VAL A 28 -12.51 1.00 -14.36
C VAL A 28 -12.85 0.35 -13.04
N GLY A 29 -12.28 -0.83 -12.80
CA GLY A 29 -12.47 -1.58 -11.56
C GLY A 29 -11.97 -0.87 -10.30
N PRO A 30 -11.98 -1.55 -9.14
CA PRO A 30 -11.52 -0.98 -7.87
C PRO A 30 -10.08 -0.48 -7.93
N THR A 31 -9.81 0.62 -7.21
CA THR A 31 -8.47 1.19 -7.01
C THR A 31 -8.19 1.19 -5.52
N VAL A 32 -7.31 0.30 -5.05
CA VAL A 32 -7.02 0.17 -3.61
C VAL A 32 -5.56 0.55 -3.32
N LEU A 33 -5.36 1.40 -2.32
CA LEU A 33 -4.04 1.84 -1.86
C LEU A 33 -3.83 1.55 -0.37
N PHE A 34 -2.73 0.88 -0.05
CA PHE A 34 -2.19 0.83 1.30
C PHE A 34 -1.06 1.87 1.40
N TYR A 35 -1.32 2.94 2.14
CA TYR A 35 -0.40 4.05 2.36
C TYR A 35 0.14 4.03 3.79
N GLY A 36 1.35 4.55 4.00
CA GLY A 36 1.92 4.63 5.33
C GLY A 36 2.82 5.84 5.49
N CYS A 37 2.67 6.54 6.62
CA CYS A 37 3.50 7.68 7.02
C CYS A 37 3.71 7.69 8.54
N ARG A 38 4.29 8.75 9.10
CA ARG A 38 4.50 8.87 10.55
C ARG A 38 3.23 9.33 11.24
N ARG A 39 2.69 10.47 10.80
CA ARG A 39 1.51 11.11 11.39
C ARG A 39 0.74 11.85 10.31
N ARG A 40 -0.58 11.89 10.44
CA ARG A 40 -1.46 12.64 9.55
C ARG A 40 -0.99 14.08 9.39
N ASN A 41 -0.72 14.76 10.51
CA ASN A 41 -0.34 16.17 10.56
C ASN A 41 1.17 16.46 10.35
N GLU A 42 1.99 15.47 9.99
CA GLU A 42 3.44 15.65 9.78
C GLU A 42 3.84 15.35 8.34
N ASP A 43 3.47 14.18 7.82
CA ASP A 43 4.01 13.65 6.57
C ASP A 43 2.98 12.84 5.77
N TYR A 44 1.68 13.14 5.93
CA TYR A 44 0.65 12.63 5.02
C TYR A 44 0.68 13.38 3.70
N LEU A 45 1.41 12.83 2.74
CA LEU A 45 1.62 13.46 1.44
C LEU A 45 0.33 13.52 0.63
N TYR A 46 0.04 14.70 0.06
CA TYR A 46 -1.10 14.94 -0.83
C TYR A 46 -2.47 14.68 -0.19
N GLU A 47 -2.62 14.95 1.11
CA GLU A 47 -3.85 14.69 1.88
C GLU A 47 -5.12 15.20 1.19
N GLU A 48 -5.17 16.48 0.80
CA GLU A 48 -6.36 17.07 0.14
C GLU A 48 -6.74 16.33 -1.16
N GLU A 49 -5.76 16.00 -2.00
CA GLU A 49 -5.99 15.29 -3.26
C GLU A 49 -6.40 13.84 -3.04
N ILE A 50 -5.81 13.16 -2.06
CA ILE A 50 -6.20 11.80 -1.68
C ILE A 50 -7.63 11.80 -1.15
N GLU A 51 -7.99 12.76 -0.30
CA GLU A 51 -9.34 12.85 0.25
C GLU A 51 -10.38 13.15 -0.83
N ASP A 52 -10.06 13.99 -1.82
CA ASP A 52 -10.89 14.18 -3.01
C ASP A 52 -11.10 12.84 -3.75
N PHE A 53 -10.04 12.07 -4.04
CA PHE A 53 -10.18 10.77 -4.69
C PHE A 53 -11.02 9.77 -3.89
N VAL A 54 -10.95 9.81 -2.55
CA VAL A 54 -11.79 8.96 -1.70
C VAL A 54 -13.25 9.40 -1.77
N GLN A 55 -13.51 10.71 -1.70
CA GLN A 55 -14.86 11.27 -1.76
C GLN A 55 -15.54 11.03 -3.11
N THR A 56 -14.78 11.07 -4.21
CA THR A 56 -15.29 10.79 -5.57
C THR A 56 -15.40 9.29 -5.87
N GLY A 57 -14.93 8.42 -4.97
CA GLY A 57 -14.89 6.97 -5.20
C GLY A 57 -13.80 6.51 -6.17
N ASP A 58 -12.87 7.40 -6.51
CA ASP A 58 -11.67 7.12 -7.31
C ASP A 58 -10.66 6.23 -6.61
N LEU A 59 -10.68 6.23 -5.28
CA LEU A 59 -9.73 5.53 -4.43
C LEU A 59 -10.38 4.95 -3.18
N GLU A 60 -10.07 3.69 -2.87
CA GLU A 60 -10.17 3.16 -1.52
C GLU A 60 -8.76 3.15 -0.90
N ILE A 61 -8.62 3.68 0.32
CA ILE A 61 -7.31 3.83 0.96
C ILE A 61 -7.31 3.29 2.40
N PHE A 62 -6.23 2.58 2.73
CA PHE A 62 -5.90 2.15 4.08
C PHE A 62 -4.60 2.84 4.51
N VAL A 63 -4.63 3.61 5.61
CA VAL A 63 -3.48 4.42 6.03
C VAL A 63 -2.88 3.92 7.34
N ALA A 64 -1.58 3.64 7.33
CA ALA A 64 -0.80 3.26 8.51
C ALA A 64 -0.02 4.46 9.05
N PHE A 65 -0.41 4.95 10.23
CA PHE A 65 0.34 5.99 10.95
C PHE A 65 1.30 5.37 11.96
N SER A 66 2.60 5.36 11.64
CA SER A 66 3.61 4.66 12.45
C SER A 66 3.98 5.36 13.77
N ARG A 67 3.55 6.61 13.99
CA ARG A 67 3.90 7.44 15.17
C ARG A 67 2.70 8.15 15.83
N GLU A 68 1.46 7.80 15.49
CA GLU A 68 0.26 8.35 16.16
C GLU A 68 -0.10 7.62 17.45
N GLN A 69 0.36 6.38 17.60
CA GLN A 69 0.08 5.52 18.75
C GLN A 69 1.35 4.86 19.27
N THR A 70 1.28 4.34 20.50
CA THR A 70 2.41 3.65 21.16
C THR A 70 2.88 2.44 20.37
N MET A 71 1.95 1.66 19.80
CA MET A 71 2.27 0.50 18.99
C MET A 71 2.42 0.91 17.51
N LYS A 72 3.58 0.65 16.91
CA LYS A 72 3.85 1.03 15.53
C LYS A 72 2.98 0.23 14.55
N VAL A 73 2.20 0.95 13.73
CA VAL A 73 1.43 0.37 12.63
C VAL A 73 2.15 0.64 11.31
N TYR A 74 2.29 -0.39 10.49
CA TYR A 74 2.89 -0.32 9.16
C TYR A 74 1.95 -0.93 8.12
N VAL A 75 2.21 -0.68 6.85
CA VAL A 75 1.35 -1.11 5.73
C VAL A 75 1.12 -2.63 5.70
N GLN A 76 2.09 -3.45 6.08
CA GLN A 76 1.93 -4.90 6.14
C GLN A 76 0.93 -5.36 7.21
N HIS A 77 0.80 -4.63 8.33
CA HIS A 77 -0.21 -4.94 9.34
C HIS A 77 -1.61 -4.70 8.78
N LEU A 78 -1.80 -3.64 7.98
CA LEU A 78 -3.08 -3.35 7.34
C LEU A 78 -3.39 -4.36 6.23
N ILE A 79 -2.40 -4.78 5.45
CA ILE A 79 -2.57 -5.82 4.42
C ILE A 79 -2.95 -7.16 5.07
N GLU A 80 -2.33 -7.53 6.19
CA GLU A 80 -2.67 -8.75 6.94
C GLU A 80 -4.10 -8.69 7.49
N GLN A 81 -4.49 -7.56 8.09
CA GLN A 81 -5.87 -7.34 8.56
C GLN A 81 -6.90 -7.41 7.41
N GLN A 82 -6.54 -6.92 6.23
CA GLN A 82 -7.36 -6.95 5.02
C GLN A 82 -7.08 -8.18 4.15
N GLY A 83 -6.44 -9.23 4.69
CA GLY A 83 -5.93 -10.35 3.88
C GLY A 83 -7.00 -11.02 3.03
N LYS A 84 -8.20 -11.24 3.59
CA LYS A 84 -9.33 -11.77 2.82
C LYS A 84 -9.74 -10.83 1.67
N TYR A 85 -9.84 -9.54 1.94
CA TYR A 85 -10.24 -8.56 0.92
C TYR A 85 -9.20 -8.49 -0.22
N VAL A 86 -7.91 -8.46 0.13
CA VAL A 86 -6.82 -8.49 -0.83
C VAL A 86 -6.86 -9.78 -1.65
N TRP A 87 -7.08 -10.94 -1.01
CA TRP A 87 -7.22 -12.22 -1.70
C TRP A 87 -8.39 -12.24 -2.69
N ASP A 88 -9.57 -11.81 -2.26
CA ASP A 88 -10.77 -11.75 -3.10
C ASP A 88 -10.56 -10.84 -4.34
N LEU A 89 -9.76 -9.76 -4.22
CA LEU A 89 -9.38 -8.91 -5.36
C LEU A 89 -8.42 -9.64 -6.31
N LEU A 90 -7.42 -10.35 -5.78
CA LEU A 90 -6.45 -11.09 -6.58
C LEU A 90 -7.12 -12.23 -7.36
N GLU A 91 -8.08 -12.94 -6.76
CA GLU A 91 -8.86 -13.98 -7.44
C GLU A 91 -9.68 -13.42 -8.62
N ARG A 92 -10.06 -12.14 -8.57
CA ARG A 92 -10.74 -11.42 -9.65
C ARG A 92 -9.78 -10.83 -10.69
N GLY A 93 -8.49 -11.15 -10.61
CA GLY A 93 -7.47 -10.71 -11.56
C GLY A 93 -6.86 -9.34 -11.26
N ALA A 94 -6.90 -8.86 -10.01
CA ALA A 94 -6.25 -7.60 -9.65
C ALA A 94 -4.72 -7.68 -9.77
N HIS A 95 -4.11 -6.55 -10.11
CA HIS A 95 -2.65 -6.40 -10.12
C HIS A 95 -2.15 -5.81 -8.80
N PHE A 96 -1.04 -6.35 -8.27
CA PHE A 96 -0.43 -5.89 -7.03
C PHE A 96 0.89 -5.15 -7.32
N TYR A 97 0.98 -3.91 -6.84
CA TYR A 97 2.13 -3.02 -7.07
C TYR A 97 2.68 -2.53 -5.73
N VAL A 98 4.00 -2.50 -5.60
CA VAL A 98 4.72 -2.01 -4.41
C VAL A 98 5.76 -0.98 -4.84
N CYS A 99 5.80 0.18 -4.17
CA CYS A 99 6.80 1.21 -4.39
C CYS A 99 7.21 1.86 -3.06
N GLY A 100 8.46 2.33 -2.96
CA GLY A 100 9.01 2.95 -1.76
C GLY A 100 10.02 2.07 -1.04
N SER A 101 10.46 2.51 0.15
CA SER A 101 11.58 1.88 0.86
C SER A 101 11.24 0.49 1.38
N SER A 102 12.09 -0.47 1.04
CA SER A 102 12.10 -1.89 1.45
C SER A 102 12.35 -2.13 2.94
N GLY A 103 12.38 -1.10 3.78
CA GLY A 103 12.46 -1.28 5.24
C GLY A 103 11.29 -2.09 5.82
N VAL A 104 10.20 -2.20 5.06
CA VAL A 104 9.00 -3.02 5.33
C VAL A 104 9.21 -4.52 5.01
N THR A 105 10.16 -4.88 4.14
CA THR A 105 10.48 -6.28 3.79
C THR A 105 11.53 -6.93 4.68
N LYS A 106 12.06 -6.21 5.68
CA LYS A 106 12.82 -6.86 6.74
C LYS A 106 11.82 -7.60 7.64
N ASN A 107 11.72 -8.91 7.44
CA ASN A 107 11.26 -9.81 8.49
C ASN A 107 11.92 -9.35 9.80
N ASN A 108 11.13 -9.07 10.82
CA ASN A 108 11.62 -8.73 12.14
C ASN A 108 12.20 -9.98 12.84
N THR A 109 12.81 -10.90 12.09
CA THR A 109 13.51 -12.09 12.57
C THR A 109 14.86 -11.74 13.19
N GLU A 110 15.42 -10.57 12.93
CA GLU A 110 16.69 -10.14 13.53
C GLU A 110 16.50 -9.29 14.79
N LYS A 111 15.89 -9.87 15.83
CA LYS A 111 16.17 -9.46 17.22
C LYS A 111 16.41 -10.62 18.19
N ASN A 112 16.41 -11.87 17.73
CA ASN A 112 16.83 -13.03 18.52
C ASN A 112 17.82 -13.89 17.74
N GLY A 113 19.08 -13.44 17.65
CA GLY A 113 20.27 -14.27 17.85
C GLY A 113 20.46 -15.62 17.12
N LEU A 114 19.81 -15.93 16.01
CA LEU A 114 20.09 -17.16 15.24
C LEU A 114 20.26 -16.83 13.75
N LYS A 115 21.47 -17.09 13.25
CA LYS A 115 21.79 -17.08 11.82
C LYS A 115 21.10 -18.28 11.18
N GLU A 116 20.28 -18.05 10.16
CA GLU A 116 19.93 -19.11 9.21
C GLU A 116 20.31 -18.65 7.80
N GLU A 117 21.33 -19.32 7.24
CA GLU A 117 21.58 -19.34 5.81
C GLU A 117 20.47 -20.17 5.15
N HIS A 118 19.70 -19.57 4.26
CA HIS A 118 18.83 -20.31 3.35
C HIS A 118 19.23 -19.99 1.91
N SER A 119 20.07 -20.87 1.36
CA SER A 119 20.30 -20.99 -0.06
C SER A 119 18.99 -21.39 -0.74
N TYR A 120 18.46 -20.55 -1.63
CA TYR A 120 17.43 -20.98 -2.54
C TYR A 120 18.05 -21.94 -3.56
N ASN A 121 17.75 -23.22 -3.40
CA ASN A 121 18.06 -24.26 -4.37
C ASN A 121 16.98 -24.22 -5.45
N THR A 122 17.30 -23.72 -6.64
CA THR A 122 16.45 -23.81 -7.83
C THR A 122 16.65 -25.17 -8.48
N PRO A 123 15.61 -26.02 -8.62
CA PRO A 123 15.71 -27.21 -9.46
C PRO A 123 15.71 -26.82 -10.96
N PRO A 124 16.26 -27.69 -11.83
CA PRO A 124 16.58 -27.40 -13.24
C PRO A 124 15.36 -27.20 -14.14
#